data_AF-A0A7H9AZX9-F1
#
_entry.id   AF-A0A7H9AZX9-F1
#
_cell.length_a   1.000
_cell.length_b   1.000
_cell.length_c   1.000
_cell.angle_alpha   90.00
_cell.angle_beta   90.00
_cell.angle_gamma   90.00
#
_symmetry.space_group_name_H-M   'P 1'
#
loop_
_entity.id
_entity.type
_entity.pdbx_description
1 polymer ?
#
loop_
_entity_poly.entity_id
_entity_poly.type
_entity_poly.pdbx_seq_one_letter_code
_entity_poly.pdbx_strand_id
1 'polypeptide(L)'
;MSKFTFYRLRKNSWYIFGFPLASLVMIYFIFFRQTDQLLGLDHKSIADHKWAHEHESTFYFPYASKYRMPKYSYKEKSNWLFNDRVEDIIPEGHIAHYDLNKLQATKDAAINKEHILILTPMQTFHDKYWENLLQLTYPRELIELGFILPRTTTGNAALAKLEAAVKKIQTGKKNERFAKVTILRQASQSFDKLMEKERHKLEVQKERRSAMALARNELLFSTIGPYTSWILWLDGDIVETPITLLQDMTSHDKPILAANVFQRFFDSDNNRNSIRPYDFNNWAESDEGLKLAAQMRDDEIIVEGYSEMATWRPLMAKFYEPKNSQNELMALDGVGGGCTLVKADVHRDGAMFPSFPFYNLIETEGFAKMAKRLTYEVWGLPNYLVYHIEETNE
;
A
#
# COMPACT_ATOMS: atom_id res chain seq x y z
N MET A 1 -14.16 -11.67 -72.45
CA MET A 1 -15.63 -11.70 -72.63
C MET A 1 -16.27 -10.73 -71.63
N SER A 2 -15.98 -9.43 -71.77
CA SER A 2 -16.10 -8.39 -70.73
C SER A 2 -17.00 -7.22 -71.17
N LYS A 3 -18.15 -7.51 -71.79
CA LYS A 3 -19.09 -6.44 -72.22
C LYS A 3 -20.57 -6.72 -72.00
N PHE A 4 -20.96 -7.85 -71.38
CA PHE A 4 -22.38 -8.22 -71.26
C PHE A 4 -23.01 -8.05 -69.87
N THR A 5 -22.23 -7.82 -68.81
CA THR A 5 -22.77 -7.64 -67.45
C THR A 5 -23.17 -6.20 -67.11
N PHE A 6 -22.70 -5.20 -67.85
CA PHE A 6 -23.01 -3.78 -67.59
C PHE A 6 -24.37 -3.32 -68.16
N TYR A 7 -24.99 -4.11 -69.04
CA TYR A 7 -26.21 -3.69 -69.75
C TYR A 7 -27.51 -3.98 -68.97
N ARG A 8 -27.45 -4.74 -67.87
CA ARG A 8 -28.65 -5.15 -67.10
C ARG A 8 -28.90 -4.37 -65.80
N LEU A 9 -28.02 -3.45 -65.43
CA LEU A 9 -28.19 -2.56 -64.27
C LEU A 9 -28.95 -1.26 -64.60
N ARG A 10 -29.20 -0.97 -65.88
CA ARG A 10 -29.79 0.29 -66.33
C ARG A 10 -31.32 0.32 -66.38
N LYS A 11 -32.01 -0.74 -65.94
CA LYS A 11 -33.47 -0.89 -66.07
C LYS A 11 -34.24 -1.10 -64.76
N ASN A 12 -33.61 -0.86 -63.62
CA ASN A 12 -34.29 -0.80 -62.33
C ASN A 12 -34.22 0.63 -61.79
N SER A 13 -35.35 1.36 -61.81
CA SER A 13 -35.46 2.72 -61.23
C SER A 13 -34.98 2.78 -59.79
N TRP A 14 -34.95 1.65 -59.09
CA TRP A 14 -34.47 1.54 -57.72
C TRP A 14 -32.98 1.87 -57.55
N TYR A 15 -32.12 1.64 -58.55
CA TYR A 15 -30.70 2.00 -58.43
C TYR A 15 -30.44 3.49 -58.61
N ILE A 16 -31.28 4.19 -59.37
CA ILE A 16 -31.14 5.64 -59.64
C ILE A 16 -31.47 6.46 -58.39
N PHE A 17 -32.42 6.01 -57.56
CA PHE A 17 -32.81 6.69 -56.33
C PHE A 17 -32.27 6.02 -55.06
N GLY A 18 -32.20 4.69 -55.04
CA GLY A 18 -31.78 3.92 -53.86
C GLY A 18 -30.28 4.02 -53.58
N PHE A 19 -29.43 4.08 -54.61
CA PHE A 19 -27.98 4.20 -54.40
C PHE A 19 -27.55 5.57 -53.85
N PRO A 20 -28.03 6.72 -54.38
CA PRO A 20 -27.75 8.01 -53.75
C PRO A 20 -28.35 8.13 -52.35
N LEU A 21 -29.56 7.59 -52.11
CA LEU A 21 -30.18 7.60 -50.79
C LEU A 21 -29.39 6.74 -49.79
N ALA A 22 -28.96 5.54 -50.17
CA ALA A 22 -28.13 4.68 -49.33
C ALA A 22 -26.76 5.32 -49.06
N SER A 23 -26.19 6.01 -50.04
CA SER A 23 -24.93 6.74 -49.89
C SER A 23 -25.08 7.92 -48.93
N LEU A 24 -26.19 8.67 -49.01
CA LEU A 24 -26.51 9.76 -48.08
C LEU A 24 -26.76 9.26 -46.65
N VAL A 25 -27.46 8.13 -46.51
CA VAL A 25 -27.67 7.46 -45.21
C VAL A 25 -26.33 7.00 -44.63
N MET A 26 -25.44 6.45 -45.46
CA MET A 26 -24.11 6.02 -45.02
C MET A 26 -23.22 7.21 -44.63
N ILE A 27 -23.25 8.30 -45.38
CA ILE A 27 -22.57 9.57 -45.04
C ILE A 27 -23.15 10.15 -43.74
N TYR A 28 -24.47 10.09 -43.55
CA TYR A 28 -25.12 10.47 -42.30
C TYR A 28 -24.62 9.61 -41.12
N PHE A 29 -24.53 8.30 -41.27
CA PHE A 29 -23.99 7.43 -40.22
C PHE A 29 -22.48 7.60 -39.97
N ILE A 30 -21.70 8.08 -40.95
CA ILE A 30 -20.27 8.34 -40.78
C ILE A 30 -20.03 9.69 -40.09
N PHE A 31 -20.78 10.73 -40.44
CA PHE A 31 -20.59 12.08 -39.89
C PHE A 31 -21.44 12.39 -38.65
N PHE A 32 -22.57 11.70 -38.47
CA PHE A 32 -23.51 11.92 -37.36
C PHE A 32 -23.67 10.68 -36.45
N ARG A 33 -22.82 9.65 -36.54
CA ARG A 33 -22.62 8.74 -35.40
C ARG A 33 -21.88 9.50 -34.31
N GLN A 34 -22.63 10.26 -33.54
CA GLN A 34 -22.23 10.72 -32.24
C GLN A 34 -22.11 9.48 -31.35
N THR A 35 -20.88 9.07 -31.06
CA THR A 35 -20.57 8.08 -30.03
C THR A 35 -20.83 8.69 -28.66
N ASP A 36 -22.10 8.82 -28.28
CA ASP A 36 -22.50 9.22 -26.93
C ASP A 36 -23.06 7.99 -26.19
N GLN A 37 -22.19 7.00 -25.97
CA GLN A 37 -22.39 6.01 -24.91
C GLN A 37 -21.05 5.75 -24.21
N LEU A 38 -20.50 6.80 -23.61
CA LEU A 38 -19.67 6.64 -22.43
C LEU A 38 -20.67 6.63 -21.26
N LEU A 39 -21.00 5.43 -20.77
CA LEU A 39 -21.89 5.25 -19.63
C LEU A 39 -21.16 5.69 -18.37
N GLY A 40 -21.72 6.64 -17.63
CA GLY A 40 -21.29 6.90 -16.25
C GLY A 40 -21.57 5.68 -15.35
N LEU A 41 -21.05 5.70 -14.11
CA LEU A 41 -21.22 4.61 -13.12
C LEU A 41 -22.68 4.18 -12.92
N ASP A 42 -23.65 5.05 -13.22
CA ASP A 42 -25.09 4.82 -13.09
C ASP A 42 -25.79 4.42 -14.42
N HIS A 43 -25.04 4.00 -15.44
CA HIS A 43 -25.57 3.60 -16.75
C HIS A 43 -26.38 4.69 -17.50
N LYS A 44 -26.14 5.97 -17.21
CA LYS A 44 -26.69 7.12 -17.95
C LYS A 44 -25.65 7.71 -18.91
N SER A 45 -26.12 8.33 -19.99
CA SER A 45 -25.26 9.02 -20.96
C SER A 45 -24.54 10.19 -20.29
N ILE A 46 -23.22 10.30 -20.47
CA ILE A 46 -22.43 11.44 -19.98
C ILE A 46 -22.93 12.79 -20.53
N ALA A 47 -23.57 12.80 -21.70
CA ALA A 47 -24.16 14.02 -22.27
C ALA A 47 -25.30 14.59 -21.39
N ASP A 48 -25.97 13.74 -20.60
CA ASP A 48 -27.02 14.16 -19.66
C ASP A 48 -26.45 14.50 -18.27
N HIS A 49 -25.13 14.36 -18.08
CA HIS A 49 -24.47 14.62 -16.80
C HIS A 49 -23.98 16.06 -16.74
N LYS A 50 -24.76 16.88 -16.02
CA LYS A 50 -24.34 18.23 -15.65
C LYS A 50 -23.17 18.14 -14.69
N TRP A 51 -22.05 18.77 -15.04
CA TRP A 51 -20.90 18.90 -14.15
C TRP A 51 -21.33 19.63 -12.85
N ALA A 52 -20.64 19.40 -11.73
CA ALA A 52 -21.00 20.00 -10.44
C ALA A 52 -21.23 21.53 -10.52
N HIS A 53 -20.45 22.23 -11.35
CA HIS A 53 -20.60 23.67 -11.59
C HIS A 53 -21.89 24.07 -12.33
N GLU A 54 -22.48 23.19 -13.14
CA GLU A 54 -23.76 23.41 -13.83
C GLU A 54 -24.97 23.10 -12.94
N HIS A 55 -24.81 22.20 -11.96
CA HIS A 55 -25.82 21.93 -10.94
C HIS A 55 -25.86 23.02 -9.86
N GLU A 56 -24.69 23.51 -9.47
CA GLU A 56 -24.54 24.39 -8.31
C GLU A 56 -24.32 25.86 -8.69
N SER A 57 -24.19 26.17 -9.98
CA SER A 57 -23.86 27.52 -10.49
C SER A 57 -22.62 28.13 -9.82
N THR A 58 -21.64 27.28 -9.48
CA THR A 58 -20.39 27.67 -8.82
C THR A 58 -19.19 27.18 -9.62
N PHE A 59 -18.29 28.10 -9.96
CA PHE A 59 -16.95 27.73 -10.40
C PHE A 59 -16.08 27.56 -9.16
N TYR A 60 -15.56 26.35 -8.94
CA TYR A 60 -14.56 26.09 -7.89
C TYR A 60 -13.25 26.80 -8.26
N PHE A 61 -13.11 28.04 -7.81
CA PHE A 61 -11.83 28.74 -7.74
C PHE A 61 -11.48 28.95 -6.27
N PRO A 62 -10.33 28.43 -5.78
CA PRO A 62 -9.97 28.46 -4.36
C PRO A 62 -9.64 29.86 -3.80
N TYR A 63 -9.83 30.93 -4.59
CA TYR A 63 -9.46 32.30 -4.21
C TYR A 63 -10.57 33.35 -4.46
N ALA A 64 -11.85 32.95 -4.43
CA ALA A 64 -12.93 33.93 -4.42
C ALA A 64 -13.14 34.50 -3.01
N SER A 65 -13.01 35.82 -2.85
CA SER A 65 -13.17 36.55 -1.57
C SER A 65 -14.55 36.42 -0.91
N LYS A 66 -15.52 35.82 -1.60
CA LYS A 66 -16.89 35.58 -1.14
C LYS A 66 -17.16 34.15 -0.66
N TYR A 67 -16.17 33.25 -0.73
CA TYR A 67 -16.32 31.88 -0.21
C TYR A 67 -15.83 31.80 1.24
N ARG A 68 -16.76 31.58 2.18
CA ARG A 68 -16.41 31.12 3.53
C ARG A 68 -16.73 29.64 3.60
N MET A 69 -15.73 28.81 3.88
CA MET A 69 -15.98 27.39 4.15
C MET A 69 -16.99 27.26 5.30
N PRO A 70 -17.99 26.37 5.19
CA PRO A 70 -18.85 26.08 6.33
C PRO A 70 -17.95 25.58 7.48
N LYS A 71 -18.18 26.08 8.70
CA LYS A 71 -17.50 25.57 9.89
C LYS A 71 -17.80 24.08 10.00
N TYR A 72 -16.81 23.24 9.78
CA TYR A 72 -16.88 21.81 10.10
C TYR A 72 -17.23 21.70 11.60
N SER A 73 -18.38 21.12 11.91
CA SER A 73 -18.83 20.85 13.27
C SER A 73 -18.76 19.35 13.49
N TYR A 74 -17.79 18.92 14.29
CA TYR A 74 -17.85 17.59 14.88
C TYR A 74 -19.05 17.59 15.83
N LYS A 75 -20.02 16.69 15.63
CA LYS A 75 -20.98 16.38 16.70
C LYS A 75 -20.19 15.77 17.86
N GLU A 76 -19.82 16.59 18.83
CA GLU A 76 -19.24 16.12 20.08
C GLU A 76 -20.23 15.21 20.80
N LYS A 77 -19.82 13.97 21.08
CA LYS A 77 -20.42 13.20 22.17
C LYS A 77 -19.71 13.62 23.45
N SER A 78 -20.25 14.61 24.15
CA SER A 78 -19.76 14.97 25.48
C SER A 78 -20.21 13.91 26.50
N ASN A 79 -19.26 13.17 27.08
CA ASN A 79 -19.48 12.46 28.34
C ASN A 79 -19.31 13.48 29.48
N TRP A 80 -20.34 13.65 30.31
CA TRP A 80 -20.42 14.70 31.35
C TRP A 80 -19.33 14.62 32.45
N LEU A 81 -18.52 13.56 32.47
CA LEU A 81 -17.55 13.25 33.53
C LEU A 81 -16.11 13.69 33.26
N PHE A 82 -15.75 14.07 32.02
CA PHE A 82 -14.37 14.48 31.69
C PHE A 82 -14.39 15.76 30.86
N ASN A 83 -14.00 16.87 31.48
CA ASN A 83 -13.84 18.17 30.83
C ASN A 83 -12.42 18.27 30.24
N ASP A 84 -12.12 17.47 29.22
CA ASP A 84 -10.88 17.62 28.45
C ASP A 84 -11.09 18.70 27.38
N ARG A 85 -10.93 19.97 27.80
CA ARG A 85 -10.75 21.08 26.88
C ARG A 85 -9.27 21.20 26.56
N VAL A 86 -8.81 20.49 25.54
CA VAL A 86 -7.63 20.92 24.80
C VAL A 86 -8.17 21.68 23.60
N GLU A 87 -8.28 23.00 23.75
CA GLU A 87 -8.47 23.88 22.60
C GLU A 87 -7.23 23.70 21.71
N ASP A 88 -7.43 23.38 20.43
CA ASP A 88 -6.39 23.48 19.41
C ASP A 88 -6.01 24.96 19.27
N ILE A 89 -5.13 25.43 20.16
CA ILE A 89 -4.46 26.71 20.03
C ILE A 89 -3.55 26.55 18.82
N ILE A 90 -3.93 27.15 17.69
CA ILE A 90 -3.07 27.35 16.53
C ILE A 90 -2.32 28.66 16.79
N PRO A 91 -1.10 28.68 17.41
CA PRO A 91 -0.40 29.92 17.69
C PRO A 91 -0.07 30.71 16.41
N GLU A 92 -0.39 32.01 16.35
CA GLU A 92 -0.08 32.84 15.18
C GLU A 92 1.43 32.85 14.86
N GLY A 93 1.82 32.10 13.83
CA GLY A 93 3.21 31.91 13.35
C GLY A 93 3.43 30.77 12.34
N HIS A 94 2.38 30.06 11.88
CA HIS A 94 2.46 28.76 11.19
C HIS A 94 2.59 28.80 9.66
N ILE A 95 3.66 29.36 9.10
CA ILE A 95 4.06 29.03 7.72
C ILE A 95 5.27 28.11 7.81
N ALA A 96 5.09 26.84 7.49
CA ALA A 96 6.18 25.87 7.41
C ALA A 96 6.60 25.69 5.94
N HIS A 97 7.87 25.92 5.65
CA HIS A 97 8.43 25.84 4.30
C HIS A 97 9.34 24.62 4.19
N TYR A 98 9.06 23.74 3.22
CA TYR A 98 9.86 22.56 2.95
C TYR A 98 10.16 22.50 1.46
N ASP A 99 11.44 22.41 1.12
CA ASP A 99 11.92 22.15 -0.23
C ASP A 99 12.22 20.66 -0.34
N LEU A 100 11.31 19.91 -0.96
CA LEU A 100 11.43 18.45 -1.04
C LEU A 100 12.64 18.00 -1.86
N ASN A 101 13.18 18.85 -2.75
CA ASN A 101 14.41 18.53 -3.49
C ASN A 101 15.66 18.55 -2.59
N LYS A 102 15.58 19.20 -1.42
CA LYS A 102 16.66 19.21 -0.42
C LYS A 102 16.50 18.12 0.64
N LEU A 103 15.34 17.46 0.69
CA LEU A 103 15.11 16.34 1.57
C LEU A 103 15.82 15.12 0.98
N GLN A 104 16.81 14.59 1.70
CA GLN A 104 17.61 13.47 1.24
C GLN A 104 17.32 12.22 2.06
N ALA A 105 17.44 11.08 1.40
CA ALA A 105 17.44 9.75 1.98
C ALA A 105 18.74 9.07 1.56
N THR A 106 19.71 8.99 2.47
CA THR A 106 21.10 8.60 2.18
C THR A 106 21.56 7.42 3.02
N LYS A 107 22.73 6.85 2.66
CA LYS A 107 23.37 5.76 3.40
C LYS A 107 23.71 6.08 4.86
N ASP A 108 23.97 7.36 5.17
CA ASP A 108 24.44 7.81 6.49
C ASP A 108 23.29 8.49 7.28
N ALA A 109 22.09 7.90 7.22
CA ALA A 109 20.83 8.49 7.68
C ALA A 109 20.88 9.07 9.11
N ALA A 110 21.45 8.31 10.05
CA ALA A 110 21.57 8.75 11.45
C ALA A 110 22.48 9.97 11.62
N ILE A 111 23.59 10.03 10.86
CA ILE A 111 24.55 11.15 10.90
C ILE A 111 23.91 12.39 10.30
N ASN A 112 23.19 12.22 9.19
CA ASN A 112 22.50 13.28 8.47
C ASN A 112 21.18 13.72 9.12
N LYS A 113 20.82 13.12 10.28
CA LYS A 113 19.61 13.41 11.04
C LYS A 113 18.33 13.22 10.21
N GLU A 114 18.32 12.19 9.38
CA GLU A 114 17.18 11.88 8.53
C GLU A 114 16.02 11.31 9.37
N HIS A 115 14.82 11.84 9.17
CA HIS A 115 13.65 11.39 9.92
C HIS A 115 13.08 10.09 9.34
N ILE A 116 12.80 9.13 10.23
CA ILE A 116 12.27 7.81 9.88
C ILE A 116 10.87 7.67 10.46
N LEU A 117 9.91 7.27 9.63
CA LEU A 117 8.55 6.94 10.02
C LEU A 117 8.37 5.42 10.02
N ILE A 118 8.17 4.82 11.20
CA ILE A 118 7.89 3.38 11.34
C ILE A 118 6.39 3.18 11.33
N LEU A 119 5.89 2.39 10.37
CA LEU A 119 4.48 2.14 10.14
C LEU A 119 4.11 0.69 10.42
N THR A 120 3.13 0.50 11.30
CA THR A 120 2.74 -0.82 11.80
C THR A 120 1.22 -0.98 11.81
N PRO A 121 0.66 -1.70 10.82
CA PRO A 121 -0.67 -2.28 10.94
C PRO A 121 -0.67 -3.30 12.09
N MET A 122 -1.56 -3.13 13.05
CA MET A 122 -1.56 -3.93 14.28
C MET A 122 -2.95 -4.48 14.59
N GLN A 123 -3.09 -5.80 14.47
CA GLN A 123 -4.29 -6.51 14.94
C GLN A 123 -4.15 -6.94 16.41
N THR A 124 -2.97 -7.43 16.79
CA THR A 124 -2.64 -7.91 18.12
C THR A 124 -1.40 -7.19 18.63
N PHE A 125 -1.39 -6.81 19.92
CA PHE A 125 -0.22 -6.20 20.55
C PHE A 125 0.65 -7.29 21.20
N HIS A 126 1.90 -7.39 20.75
CA HIS A 126 2.90 -8.30 21.29
C HIS A 126 3.95 -7.53 22.09
N ASP A 127 4.18 -7.93 23.34
CA ASP A 127 5.18 -7.26 24.21
C ASP A 127 6.59 -7.37 23.61
N LYS A 128 6.95 -8.51 23.02
CA LYS A 128 8.24 -8.71 22.35
C LYS A 128 8.44 -7.76 21.16
N TYR A 129 7.40 -7.48 20.37
CA TYR A 129 7.46 -6.48 19.29
C TYR A 129 7.81 -5.10 19.86
N TRP A 130 7.12 -4.70 20.93
CA TRP A 130 7.36 -3.40 21.56
C TRP A 130 8.76 -3.30 22.18
N GLU A 131 9.21 -4.36 22.86
CA GLU A 131 10.56 -4.44 23.41
C GLU A 131 11.63 -4.36 22.32
N ASN A 132 11.44 -5.08 21.21
CA ASN A 132 12.31 -5.01 20.04
C ASN A 132 12.40 -3.58 19.48
N LEU A 133 11.25 -2.91 19.32
CA LEU A 133 11.19 -1.52 18.84
C LEU A 133 11.95 -0.56 19.77
N LEU A 134 11.86 -0.75 21.09
CA LEU A 134 12.56 0.10 22.07
C LEU A 134 14.08 -0.11 22.10
N GLN A 135 14.56 -1.28 21.64
CA GLN A 135 15.99 -1.61 21.60
C GLN A 135 16.72 -1.02 20.39
N LEU A 136 15.98 -0.52 19.39
CA LEU A 136 16.58 0.13 18.23
C LEU A 136 17.48 1.29 18.65
N THR A 137 18.67 1.34 18.04
CA THR A 137 19.73 2.28 18.39
C THR A 137 19.64 3.62 17.63
N TYR A 138 18.75 3.71 16.65
CA TYR A 138 18.53 4.96 15.91
C TYR A 138 17.99 6.06 16.85
N PRO A 139 18.42 7.32 16.72
CA PRO A 139 18.02 8.39 17.64
C PRO A 139 16.49 8.56 17.68
N ARG A 140 15.88 8.44 18.86
CA ARG A 140 14.41 8.42 19.01
C ARG A 140 13.74 9.73 18.62
N GLU A 141 14.46 10.85 18.75
CA GLU A 141 14.02 12.17 18.29
C GLU A 141 13.86 12.29 16.77
N LEU A 142 14.42 11.33 16.01
CA LEU A 142 14.28 11.23 14.56
C LEU A 142 13.26 10.17 14.14
N ILE A 143 12.69 9.43 15.09
CA ILE A 143 11.72 8.35 14.83
C ILE A 143 10.32 8.85 15.11
N GLU A 144 9.45 8.73 14.11
CA GLU A 144 8.00 8.81 14.26
C GLU A 144 7.38 7.43 14.17
N LEU A 145 6.36 7.18 14.99
CA LEU A 145 5.62 5.93 14.98
C LEU A 145 4.20 6.15 14.47
N GLY A 146 3.77 5.34 13.52
CA GLY A 146 2.41 5.27 13.03
C GLY A 146 1.82 3.88 13.25
N PHE A 147 0.71 3.79 13.97
CA PHE A 147 -0.03 2.55 14.18
C PHE A 147 -1.43 2.66 13.60
N ILE A 148 -1.93 1.58 13.01
CA ILE A 148 -3.34 1.48 12.62
C ILE A 148 -3.95 0.17 13.12
N LEU A 149 -5.09 0.26 13.80
CA LEU A 149 -5.76 -0.89 14.41
C LEU A 149 -7.17 -1.09 13.86
N PRO A 150 -7.60 -2.35 13.65
CA PRO A 150 -8.93 -2.66 13.14
C PRO A 150 -10.02 -2.39 14.19
N ARG A 151 -11.25 -2.14 13.71
CA ARG A 151 -12.43 -1.87 14.58
C ARG A 151 -13.09 -3.16 15.06
N THR A 152 -12.30 -4.04 15.65
CA THR A 152 -12.72 -5.37 16.14
C THR A 152 -12.44 -5.51 17.63
N THR A 153 -12.97 -6.55 18.26
CA THR A 153 -12.71 -6.83 19.68
C THR A 153 -11.22 -7.04 19.94
N THR A 154 -10.53 -7.78 19.07
CA THR A 154 -9.08 -7.99 19.17
C THR A 154 -8.31 -6.68 18.99
N GLY A 155 -8.70 -5.86 18.00
CA GLY A 155 -8.09 -4.55 17.78
C GLY A 155 -8.32 -3.56 18.92
N ASN A 156 -9.45 -3.64 19.64
CA ASN A 156 -9.69 -2.84 20.86
C ASN A 156 -8.77 -3.25 22.01
N ALA A 157 -8.56 -4.56 22.20
CA ALA A 157 -7.65 -5.06 23.22
C ALA A 157 -6.20 -4.67 22.92
N ALA A 158 -5.78 -4.77 21.65
CA ALA A 158 -4.47 -4.32 21.20
C ALA A 158 -4.29 -2.80 21.39
N LEU A 159 -5.31 -2.00 21.09
CA LEU A 159 -5.28 -0.53 21.29
C LEU A 159 -5.00 -0.17 22.75
N ALA A 160 -5.73 -0.76 23.69
CA ALA A 160 -5.58 -0.45 25.10
C ALA A 160 -4.15 -0.75 25.61
N LYS A 161 -3.56 -1.87 25.16
CA LYS A 161 -2.17 -2.22 25.49
C LYS A 161 -1.16 -1.26 24.86
N LEU A 162 -1.35 -0.94 23.57
CA LEU A 162 -0.49 0.00 22.85
C LEU A 162 -0.50 1.39 23.49
N GLU A 163 -1.68 1.93 23.82
CA GLU A 163 -1.81 3.24 24.48
C GLU A 163 -1.09 3.26 25.83
N ALA A 164 -1.22 2.20 26.62
CA ALA A 164 -0.51 2.08 27.89
C ALA A 164 1.02 2.05 27.70
N ALA A 165 1.50 1.30 26.71
CA ALA A 165 2.91 1.18 26.36
C ALA A 165 3.50 2.52 25.86
N VAL A 166 2.80 3.19 24.95
CA VAL A 166 3.17 4.51 24.43
C VAL A 166 3.18 5.55 25.55
N LYS A 167 2.15 5.58 26.41
CA LYS A 167 2.07 6.51 27.55
C LYS A 167 3.26 6.35 28.50
N LYS A 168 3.70 5.12 28.76
CA LYS A 168 4.87 4.85 29.61
C LYS A 168 6.16 5.48 29.05
N ILE A 169 6.38 5.39 27.74
CA ILE A 169 7.58 5.94 27.08
C ILE A 169 7.48 7.46 26.92
N GLN A 170 6.35 7.96 26.41
CA GLN A 170 6.19 9.39 26.12
C GLN A 170 6.11 10.27 27.39
N THR A 171 5.75 9.70 28.54
CA THR A 171 5.85 10.41 29.84
C THR A 171 7.21 10.26 30.54
N GLY A 172 8.07 9.36 30.04
CA GLY A 172 9.43 9.13 30.53
C GLY A 172 10.40 10.27 30.23
N LYS A 173 11.71 10.00 30.30
CA LYS A 173 12.74 11.04 30.07
C LYS A 173 12.67 11.57 28.64
N LYS A 174 12.87 12.88 28.45
CA LYS A 174 12.71 13.55 27.15
C LYS A 174 13.56 12.94 26.03
N ASN A 175 14.79 12.52 26.35
CA ASN A 175 15.72 11.87 25.41
C ASN A 175 15.34 10.43 25.05
N GLU A 176 14.39 9.83 25.77
CA GLU A 176 13.93 8.46 25.52
C GLU A 176 12.60 8.44 24.75
N ARG A 177 12.01 9.61 24.45
CA ARG A 177 10.72 9.75 23.75
C ARG A 177 10.90 9.69 22.24
N PHE A 178 9.91 9.13 21.56
CA PHE A 178 9.76 9.24 20.11
C PHE A 178 9.34 10.66 19.72
N ALA A 179 9.76 11.12 18.54
CA ALA A 179 9.47 12.47 18.04
C ALA A 179 7.96 12.71 17.96
N LYS A 180 7.22 11.73 17.44
CA LYS A 180 5.77 11.74 17.30
C LYS A 180 5.24 10.30 17.31
N VAL A 181 4.06 10.09 17.91
CA VAL A 181 3.32 8.83 17.84
C VAL A 181 1.91 9.12 17.39
N THR A 182 1.47 8.47 16.32
CA THR A 182 0.11 8.58 15.77
C THR A 182 -0.55 7.21 15.82
N ILE A 183 -1.72 7.11 16.44
CA ILE A 183 -2.50 5.88 16.53
C ILE A 183 -3.83 6.10 15.81
N LEU A 184 -4.09 5.29 14.79
CA LEU A 184 -5.27 5.38 13.95
C LEU A 184 -6.17 4.16 14.14
N ARG A 185 -7.46 4.37 13.88
CA ARG A 185 -8.48 3.32 13.84
C ARG A 185 -8.98 3.22 12.41
N GLN A 186 -8.90 2.03 11.83
CA GLN A 186 -9.30 1.79 10.43
C GLN A 186 -10.68 2.39 10.16
N ALA A 187 -10.81 3.13 9.06
CA ALA A 187 -12.08 3.67 8.60
C ALA A 187 -12.87 2.60 7.83
N SER A 188 -12.16 1.79 7.05
CA SER A 188 -12.69 0.70 6.25
C SER A 188 -13.19 -0.49 7.09
N GLN A 189 -14.11 -1.30 6.54
CA GLN A 189 -14.64 -2.48 7.23
C GLN A 189 -13.51 -3.48 7.49
N SER A 190 -13.16 -3.68 8.76
CA SER A 190 -12.18 -4.66 9.16
C SER A 190 -12.71 -6.07 8.91
N PHE A 191 -11.89 -6.95 8.36
CA PHE A 191 -12.25 -8.34 8.12
C PHE A 191 -12.27 -9.10 9.46
N ASP A 192 -13.47 -9.38 9.98
CA ASP A 192 -13.66 -10.07 11.26
C ASP A 192 -14.05 -11.53 11.01
N LYS A 193 -13.15 -12.43 11.43
CA LYS A 193 -13.30 -13.91 11.53
C LYS A 193 -13.59 -14.70 10.24
N LEU A 194 -12.53 -15.30 9.72
CA LEU A 194 -12.60 -16.65 9.16
C LEU A 194 -11.60 -17.56 9.88
N MET A 195 -12.01 -18.80 10.15
CA MET A 195 -11.13 -19.83 10.71
C MET A 195 -9.95 -20.06 9.76
N GLU A 196 -8.78 -20.41 10.29
CA GLU A 196 -7.52 -20.55 9.54
C GLU A 196 -7.67 -21.38 8.24
N LYS A 197 -8.44 -22.47 8.28
CA LYS A 197 -8.73 -23.33 7.12
C LYS A 197 -9.53 -22.64 6.00
N GLU A 198 -10.31 -21.61 6.31
CA GLU A 198 -11.10 -20.84 5.33
C GLU A 198 -10.31 -19.63 4.78
N ARG A 199 -9.21 -19.24 5.44
CA ARG A 199 -8.30 -18.16 4.99
C ARG A 199 -7.55 -18.50 3.70
N HIS A 200 -7.47 -19.78 3.37
CA HIS A 200 -6.76 -20.26 2.19
C HIS A 200 -7.63 -20.29 0.92
N LYS A 201 -8.90 -19.85 0.94
CA LYS A 201 -9.65 -19.68 -0.33
C LYS A 201 -9.16 -18.42 -1.06
N LEU A 202 -8.95 -18.52 -2.37
CA LEU A 202 -8.41 -17.42 -3.19
C LEU A 202 -9.23 -16.12 -3.06
N GLU A 203 -10.56 -16.23 -3.05
CA GLU A 203 -11.47 -15.08 -2.89
C GLU A 203 -11.30 -14.39 -1.52
N VAL A 204 -11.14 -15.19 -0.46
CA VAL A 204 -10.93 -14.68 0.91
C VAL A 204 -9.58 -13.96 1.03
N GLN A 205 -8.53 -14.48 0.37
CA GLN A 205 -7.23 -13.79 0.34
C GLN A 205 -7.32 -12.44 -0.37
N LYS A 206 -8.08 -12.35 -1.47
CA LYS A 206 -8.27 -11.09 -2.20
C LYS A 206 -8.90 -10.03 -1.31
N GLU A 207 -9.99 -10.36 -0.63
CA GLU A 207 -10.67 -9.43 0.29
C GLU A 207 -9.78 -9.03 1.47
N ARG A 208 -9.09 -10.00 2.08
CA ARG A 208 -8.17 -9.75 3.20
C ARG A 208 -7.02 -8.83 2.79
N ARG A 209 -6.36 -9.11 1.66
CA ARG A 209 -5.26 -8.27 1.16
C ARG A 209 -5.74 -6.90 0.70
N SER A 210 -6.94 -6.81 0.13
CA SER A 210 -7.59 -5.53 -0.17
C SER A 210 -7.79 -4.68 1.09
N ALA A 211 -8.34 -5.27 2.16
CA ALA A 211 -8.53 -4.57 3.43
C ALA A 211 -7.20 -4.16 4.09
N MET A 212 -6.17 -5.01 4.01
CA MET A 212 -4.82 -4.68 4.49
C MET A 212 -4.20 -3.53 3.68
N ALA A 213 -4.35 -3.53 2.37
CA ALA A 213 -3.88 -2.46 1.49
C ALA A 213 -4.52 -1.12 1.85
N LEU A 214 -5.85 -1.10 2.08
CA LEU A 214 -6.56 0.09 2.55
C LEU A 214 -6.01 0.59 3.90
N ALA A 215 -5.79 -0.32 4.86
CA ALA A 215 -5.24 0.04 6.15
C ALA A 215 -3.83 0.64 6.06
N ARG A 216 -2.95 0.04 5.24
CA ARG A 216 -1.61 0.57 4.98
C ARG A 216 -1.69 1.96 4.35
N ASN A 217 -2.55 2.15 3.36
CA ASN A 217 -2.75 3.46 2.73
C ASN A 217 -3.30 4.51 3.71
N GLU A 218 -4.35 4.20 4.46
CA GLU A 218 -4.92 5.08 5.49
C GLU A 218 -3.85 5.52 6.49
N LEU A 219 -2.99 4.59 6.92
CA LEU A 219 -1.88 4.87 7.82
C LEU A 219 -0.82 5.76 7.17
N LEU A 220 -0.32 5.37 5.99
CA LEU A 220 0.71 6.08 5.25
C LEU A 220 0.31 7.54 4.99
N PHE A 221 -0.83 7.76 4.35
CA PHE A 221 -1.25 9.10 3.92
C PHE A 221 -1.58 10.02 5.10
N SER A 222 -1.98 9.47 6.25
CA SER A 222 -2.28 10.25 7.45
C SER A 222 -1.03 10.62 8.26
N THR A 223 0.11 9.96 8.03
CA THR A 223 1.30 10.08 8.89
C THR A 223 2.55 10.58 8.18
N ILE A 224 2.69 10.37 6.86
CA ILE A 224 3.83 10.90 6.09
C ILE A 224 3.86 12.43 6.15
N GLY A 225 4.91 12.99 6.74
CA GLY A 225 5.13 14.43 6.86
C GLY A 225 6.00 14.98 5.74
N PRO A 226 6.19 16.30 5.58
CA PRO A 226 7.07 16.90 4.57
C PRO A 226 8.57 16.80 4.89
N TYR A 227 8.94 16.30 6.07
CA TYR A 227 10.32 16.14 6.55
C TYR A 227 10.75 14.67 6.68
N THR A 228 9.86 13.71 6.38
CA THR A 228 10.14 12.26 6.42
C THR A 228 11.05 11.85 5.27
N SER A 229 12.24 11.31 5.58
CA SER A 229 13.21 10.78 4.60
C SER A 229 12.99 9.30 4.32
N TRP A 230 12.68 8.52 5.36
CA TRP A 230 12.51 7.06 5.26
C TRP A 230 11.21 6.61 5.90
N ILE A 231 10.66 5.52 5.37
CA ILE A 231 9.50 4.83 5.90
C ILE A 231 9.87 3.37 6.09
N LEU A 232 9.76 2.86 7.32
CA LEU A 232 9.92 1.44 7.60
C LEU A 232 8.53 0.82 7.80
N TRP A 233 8.13 -0.08 6.89
CA TRP A 233 7.01 -0.98 7.13
C TRP A 233 7.49 -2.10 8.04
N LEU A 234 6.92 -2.17 9.25
CA LEU A 234 7.25 -3.18 10.24
C LEU A 234 5.94 -3.76 10.78
N ASP A 235 5.62 -5.00 10.42
CA ASP A 235 4.41 -5.67 10.88
C ASP A 235 4.49 -5.95 12.39
N GLY A 236 3.33 -5.89 13.07
CA GLY A 236 3.25 -5.92 14.54
C GLY A 236 3.63 -7.26 15.20
N ASP A 237 3.92 -8.27 14.39
CA ASP A 237 4.32 -9.63 14.74
C ASP A 237 5.82 -9.90 14.50
N ILE A 238 6.59 -8.91 14.02
CA ILE A 238 8.06 -8.98 13.97
C ILE A 238 8.65 -8.69 15.37
N VAL A 239 9.05 -9.74 16.06
CA VAL A 239 9.43 -9.69 17.48
C VAL A 239 10.92 -9.62 17.73
N GLU A 240 11.75 -9.80 16.71
CA GLU A 240 13.21 -9.75 16.85
C GLU A 240 13.86 -9.22 15.57
N THR A 241 14.69 -8.18 15.74
CA THR A 241 15.51 -7.56 14.70
C THR A 241 16.88 -7.21 15.29
N PRO A 242 17.95 -7.07 14.49
CA PRO A 242 19.18 -6.47 14.99
C PRO A 242 18.91 -5.05 15.52
N ILE A 243 19.55 -4.66 16.63
CA ILE A 243 19.34 -3.34 17.25
C ILE A 243 19.78 -2.17 16.34
N THR A 244 20.56 -2.46 15.31
CA THR A 244 21.03 -1.54 14.27
C THR A 244 20.16 -1.57 13.00
N LEU A 245 18.98 -2.20 13.03
CA LEU A 245 18.08 -2.40 11.89
C LEU A 245 18.02 -1.22 10.92
N LEU A 246 17.73 -0.03 11.44
CA LEU A 246 17.54 1.17 10.63
C LEU A 246 18.86 1.61 9.97
N GLN A 247 19.97 1.59 10.70
CA GLN A 247 21.29 1.92 10.17
C GLN A 247 21.76 0.89 9.13
N ASP A 248 21.57 -0.40 9.42
CA ASP A 248 21.94 -1.49 8.53
C ASP A 248 21.18 -1.36 7.21
N MET A 249 19.86 -1.22 7.25
CA MET A 249 19.04 -1.13 6.03
C MET A 249 19.26 0.19 5.26
N THR A 250 19.37 1.33 5.94
CA THR A 250 19.62 2.63 5.26
C THR A 250 20.99 2.66 4.58
N SER A 251 22.01 1.96 5.11
CA SER A 251 23.36 1.91 4.54
C SER A 251 23.42 1.38 3.11
N HIS A 252 22.42 0.61 2.68
CA HIS A 252 22.32 0.07 1.32
C HIS A 252 21.84 1.09 0.28
N ASP A 253 21.29 2.23 0.72
CA ASP A 253 20.85 3.34 -0.13
C ASP A 253 19.89 2.93 -1.27
N LYS A 254 19.01 1.95 -1.00
CA LYS A 254 18.04 1.45 -1.98
C LYS A 254 16.67 2.14 -1.84
N PRO A 255 15.93 2.36 -2.92
CA PRO A 255 14.58 2.95 -2.86
C PRO A 255 13.61 2.10 -2.05
N ILE A 256 13.63 0.78 -2.27
CA ILE A 256 12.88 -0.22 -1.51
C ILE A 256 13.83 -1.36 -1.16
N LEU A 257 13.85 -1.76 0.11
CA LEU A 257 14.69 -2.84 0.62
C LEU A 257 13.92 -3.70 1.63
N ALA A 258 13.72 -4.98 1.30
CA ALA A 258 13.08 -5.95 2.20
C ALA A 258 14.12 -6.79 2.97
N ALA A 259 13.94 -6.94 4.28
CA ALA A 259 14.67 -7.95 5.06
C ALA A 259 14.06 -9.34 4.87
N ASN A 260 14.82 -10.40 5.14
CA ASN A 260 14.31 -11.76 5.02
C ASN A 260 13.63 -12.20 6.32
N VAL A 261 12.33 -12.46 6.26
CA VAL A 261 11.52 -12.77 7.45
C VAL A 261 11.51 -14.28 7.70
N PHE A 262 12.10 -14.67 8.82
CA PHE A 262 12.16 -16.03 9.32
C PHE A 262 11.32 -16.17 10.59
N GLN A 263 11.18 -17.39 11.08
CA GLN A 263 10.52 -17.68 12.34
C GLN A 263 11.38 -18.66 13.12
N ARG A 264 11.55 -18.41 14.42
CA ARG A 264 12.17 -19.37 15.34
C ARG A 264 11.16 -20.46 15.70
N PHE A 265 11.63 -21.68 15.87
CA PHE A 265 10.79 -22.78 16.36
C PHE A 265 11.65 -23.83 17.06
N PHE A 266 11.02 -24.62 17.92
CA PHE A 266 11.66 -25.80 18.51
C PHE A 266 11.51 -26.99 17.56
N ASP A 267 12.63 -27.49 17.04
CA ASP A 267 12.69 -28.69 16.22
C ASP A 267 12.69 -29.92 17.14
N SER A 268 11.51 -30.51 17.31
CA SER A 268 11.29 -31.70 18.16
C SER A 268 12.07 -32.92 17.66
N ASP A 269 12.32 -33.04 16.36
CA ASP A 269 13.01 -34.19 15.78
C ASP A 269 14.50 -34.18 16.12
N ASN A 270 15.09 -32.97 16.16
CA ASN A 270 16.50 -32.76 16.50
C ASN A 270 16.72 -32.21 17.91
N ASN A 271 15.67 -32.07 18.71
CA ASN A 271 15.65 -31.53 20.07
C ASN A 271 16.46 -30.22 20.22
N ARG A 272 16.27 -29.28 19.28
CA ARG A 272 17.04 -28.03 19.21
C ARG A 272 16.21 -26.86 18.72
N ASN A 273 16.58 -25.64 19.13
CA ASN A 273 16.03 -24.42 18.53
C ASN A 273 16.53 -24.30 17.08
N SER A 274 15.62 -24.03 16.16
CA SER A 274 15.89 -23.88 14.74
C SER A 274 15.15 -22.67 14.18
N ILE A 275 15.37 -22.38 12.89
CA ILE A 275 14.74 -21.29 12.16
C ILE A 275 14.15 -21.82 10.85
N ARG A 276 13.00 -21.28 10.44
CA ARG A 276 12.34 -21.60 9.17
C ARG A 276 11.95 -20.34 8.40
N PRO A 277 11.93 -20.37 7.07
CA PRO A 277 11.41 -19.25 6.27
C PRO A 277 9.93 -19.03 6.58
N TYR A 278 9.52 -17.77 6.71
CA TYR A 278 8.14 -17.39 7.04
C TYR A 278 7.47 -16.63 5.90
N ASP A 279 8.07 -15.53 5.44
CA ASP A 279 7.48 -14.67 4.41
C ASP A 279 7.90 -15.11 2.99
N PHE A 280 6.92 -15.50 2.18
CA PHE A 280 7.12 -15.88 0.78
C PHE A 280 6.72 -14.78 -0.21
N ASN A 281 6.38 -13.58 0.25
CA ASN A 281 5.99 -12.45 -0.60
C ASN A 281 7.19 -11.65 -1.13
N ASN A 282 8.40 -11.98 -0.68
CA ASN A 282 9.64 -11.44 -1.22
C ASN A 282 10.15 -12.36 -2.34
N TRP A 283 10.01 -11.94 -3.59
CA TRP A 283 10.34 -12.75 -4.76
C TRP A 283 10.81 -11.92 -5.96
N ALA A 284 11.60 -12.56 -6.84
CA ALA A 284 11.91 -12.04 -8.17
C ALA A 284 10.92 -12.62 -9.19
N GLU A 285 10.61 -11.87 -10.25
CA GLU A 285 9.68 -12.32 -11.28
C GLU A 285 10.31 -13.42 -12.16
N SER A 286 9.49 -14.30 -12.72
CA SER A 286 9.90 -15.35 -13.64
C SER A 286 9.19 -15.22 -14.99
N ASP A 287 9.76 -15.80 -16.05
CA ASP A 287 9.13 -15.83 -17.37
C ASP A 287 7.80 -16.62 -17.33
N GLU A 288 7.74 -17.68 -16.54
CA GLU A 288 6.54 -18.49 -16.30
C GLU A 288 5.47 -17.68 -15.57
N GLY A 289 5.84 -16.90 -14.55
CA GLY A 289 4.94 -16.01 -13.81
C GLY A 289 4.34 -14.95 -14.71
N LEU A 290 5.13 -14.34 -15.60
CA LEU A 290 4.65 -13.38 -16.59
C LEU A 290 3.70 -14.02 -17.63
N LYS A 291 4.02 -15.24 -18.13
CA LYS A 291 3.15 -15.98 -19.05
C LYS A 291 1.82 -16.34 -18.40
N LEU A 292 1.84 -16.71 -17.12
CA LEU A 292 0.63 -17.01 -16.36
C LEU A 292 -0.22 -15.74 -16.19
N ALA A 293 0.38 -14.64 -15.73
CA ALA A 293 -0.31 -13.36 -15.56
C ALA A 293 -0.94 -12.86 -16.87
N ALA A 294 -0.25 -13.02 -18.01
CA ALA A 294 -0.77 -12.63 -19.32
C ALA A 294 -2.00 -13.43 -19.80
N GLN A 295 -2.27 -14.59 -19.20
CA GLN A 295 -3.44 -15.43 -19.50
C GLN A 295 -4.61 -15.20 -18.54
N MET A 296 -4.37 -14.48 -17.44
CA MET A 296 -5.36 -14.19 -16.41
C MET A 296 -6.26 -13.02 -16.81
N ARG A 297 -7.45 -12.96 -16.22
CA ARG A 297 -8.35 -11.80 -16.40
C ARG A 297 -7.82 -10.61 -15.60
N ASP A 298 -8.16 -9.40 -16.02
CA ASP A 298 -7.73 -8.16 -15.37
C ASP A 298 -8.14 -8.06 -13.88
N ASP A 299 -9.22 -8.75 -13.48
CA ASP A 299 -9.73 -8.76 -12.10
C ASP A 299 -9.16 -9.90 -11.24
N GLU A 300 -8.37 -10.80 -11.81
CA GLU A 300 -7.77 -11.92 -11.09
C GLU A 300 -6.46 -11.53 -10.42
N ILE A 301 -6.14 -12.20 -9.31
CA ILE A 301 -4.90 -11.96 -8.55
C ILE A 301 -4.06 -13.22 -8.46
N ILE A 302 -2.75 -13.04 -8.51
CA ILE A 302 -1.74 -14.04 -8.19
C ILE A 302 -1.34 -13.82 -6.73
N VAL A 303 -1.33 -14.90 -5.96
CA VAL A 303 -0.85 -14.91 -4.58
C VAL A 303 0.07 -16.11 -4.41
N GLU A 304 1.29 -15.88 -3.95
CA GLU A 304 2.26 -16.95 -3.73
C GLU A 304 1.81 -17.90 -2.61
N GLY A 305 2.22 -19.17 -2.71
CA GLY A 305 1.93 -20.22 -1.72
C GLY A 305 0.73 -21.13 -2.06
N TYR A 306 0.11 -20.94 -3.22
CA TYR A 306 -0.96 -21.83 -3.71
C TYR A 306 -0.38 -22.94 -4.60
N SER A 307 -0.56 -24.19 -4.20
CA SER A 307 -0.12 -25.36 -4.97
C SER A 307 -0.78 -25.48 -6.35
N GLU A 308 -1.89 -24.78 -6.56
CA GLU A 308 -2.67 -24.80 -7.80
C GLU A 308 -2.04 -23.96 -8.92
N MET A 309 -1.11 -23.04 -8.59
CA MET A 309 -0.45 -22.15 -9.55
C MET A 309 1.08 -22.22 -9.41
N ALA A 310 1.74 -22.88 -10.35
CA ALA A 310 3.20 -22.93 -10.41
C ALA A 310 3.74 -21.62 -11.03
N THR A 311 3.96 -20.61 -10.19
CA THR A 311 4.51 -19.31 -10.60
C THR A 311 6.00 -19.37 -10.91
N TRP A 312 6.73 -20.35 -10.36
CA TRP A 312 8.19 -20.51 -10.49
C TRP A 312 9.01 -19.26 -10.13
N ARG A 313 8.43 -18.36 -9.35
CA ARG A 313 9.11 -17.15 -8.88
C ARG A 313 10.20 -17.52 -7.87
N PRO A 314 11.45 -17.07 -8.06
CA PRO A 314 12.50 -17.26 -7.07
C PRO A 314 12.15 -16.54 -5.76
N LEU A 315 11.84 -17.32 -4.72
CA LEU A 315 11.47 -16.81 -3.40
C LEU A 315 12.73 -16.48 -2.58
N MET A 316 12.90 -15.22 -2.16
CA MET A 316 14.06 -14.76 -1.38
C MET A 316 14.29 -15.59 -0.11
N ALA A 317 13.22 -16.07 0.51
CA ALA A 317 13.26 -16.94 1.69
C ALA A 317 14.03 -18.26 1.47
N LYS A 318 14.22 -18.69 0.22
CA LYS A 318 14.98 -19.89 -0.16
C LYS A 318 16.43 -19.60 -0.54
N PHE A 319 16.83 -18.33 -0.61
CA PHE A 319 18.20 -17.91 -0.93
C PHE A 319 19.04 -17.60 0.32
N TYR A 320 18.49 -17.81 1.52
CA TYR A 320 19.27 -17.66 2.75
C TYR A 320 20.41 -18.68 2.81
N GLU A 321 21.64 -18.17 2.83
CA GLU A 321 22.84 -18.97 3.00
C GLU A 321 23.67 -18.43 4.18
N PRO A 322 23.76 -19.15 5.32
CA PRO A 322 24.43 -18.65 6.54
C PRO A 322 25.89 -18.25 6.38
N LYS A 323 26.57 -18.73 5.32
CA LYS A 323 27.98 -18.45 5.04
C LYS A 323 28.18 -17.17 4.24
N ASN A 324 27.13 -16.66 3.61
CA ASN A 324 27.21 -15.48 2.76
C ASN A 324 27.12 -14.20 3.58
N SER A 325 27.44 -13.08 2.94
CA SER A 325 27.36 -11.77 3.59
C SER A 325 25.91 -11.38 3.87
N GLN A 326 25.65 -10.82 5.06
CA GLN A 326 24.36 -10.19 5.39
C GLN A 326 24.04 -8.99 4.48
N ASN A 327 25.06 -8.42 3.83
CA ASN A 327 24.93 -7.29 2.92
C ASN A 327 24.67 -7.70 1.46
N GLU A 328 24.55 -9.01 1.20
CA GLU A 328 24.22 -9.51 -0.14
C GLU A 328 22.84 -8.97 -0.56
N LEU A 329 22.74 -8.51 -1.82
CA LEU A 329 21.53 -7.92 -2.37
C LEU A 329 20.94 -8.83 -3.44
N MET A 330 19.63 -9.01 -3.38
CA MET A 330 18.84 -9.69 -4.41
C MET A 330 17.86 -8.70 -5.03
N ALA A 331 17.82 -8.61 -6.36
CA ALA A 331 16.80 -7.83 -7.03
C ALA A 331 15.43 -8.53 -6.89
N LEU A 332 14.39 -7.76 -6.59
CA LEU A 332 13.04 -8.28 -6.37
C LEU A 332 12.02 -7.62 -7.31
N ASP A 333 10.85 -8.25 -7.40
CA ASP A 333 9.68 -7.79 -8.13
C ASP A 333 8.43 -7.75 -7.24
N GLY A 334 8.38 -8.59 -6.21
CA GLY A 334 7.42 -8.54 -5.12
C GLY A 334 8.13 -8.42 -3.76
N VAL A 335 7.49 -7.69 -2.84
CA VAL A 335 7.93 -7.59 -1.45
C VAL A 335 6.75 -7.82 -0.51
N GLY A 336 7.04 -8.31 0.69
CA GLY A 336 6.11 -8.35 1.80
C GLY A 336 6.11 -7.06 2.63
N GLY A 337 5.19 -6.99 3.59
CA GLY A 337 5.07 -5.88 4.55
C GLY A 337 5.77 -6.12 5.90
N GLY A 338 6.40 -7.28 6.09
CA GLY A 338 6.96 -7.71 7.37
C GLY A 338 8.03 -6.77 7.91
N CYS A 339 9.10 -6.56 7.15
CA CYS A 339 10.16 -5.60 7.47
C CYS A 339 10.77 -5.04 6.18
N THR A 340 10.21 -3.93 5.70
CA THR A 340 10.54 -3.36 4.39
C THR A 340 10.78 -1.85 4.52
N LEU A 341 12.02 -1.43 4.26
CA LEU A 341 12.44 -0.03 4.26
C LEU A 341 12.16 0.59 2.89
N VAL A 342 11.62 1.80 2.88
CA VAL A 342 11.24 2.55 1.69
C VAL A 342 11.71 4.00 1.82
N LYS A 343 12.38 4.54 0.80
CA LYS A 343 12.64 5.99 0.73
C LYS A 343 11.32 6.74 0.58
N ALA A 344 11.16 7.85 1.30
CA ALA A 344 9.87 8.53 1.36
C ALA A 344 9.43 9.14 0.01
N ASP A 345 10.38 9.46 -0.88
CA ASP A 345 10.13 9.91 -2.26
C ASP A 345 9.32 8.88 -3.07
N VAL A 346 9.60 7.58 -2.93
CA VAL A 346 8.84 6.49 -3.57
C VAL A 346 7.34 6.61 -3.28
N HIS A 347 6.98 6.84 -2.02
CA HIS A 347 5.60 7.04 -1.61
C HIS A 347 5.05 8.42 -2.03
N ARG A 348 5.86 9.49 -2.02
CA ARG A 348 5.45 10.82 -2.49
C ARG A 348 5.18 10.88 -3.99
N ASP A 349 5.88 10.07 -4.78
CA ASP A 349 5.67 9.91 -6.22
C ASP A 349 4.40 9.10 -6.53
N GLY A 350 3.76 8.53 -5.51
CA GLY A 350 2.45 7.91 -5.61
C GLY A 350 2.46 6.39 -5.50
N ALA A 351 3.62 5.75 -5.24
CA ALA A 351 3.63 4.32 -4.95
C ALA A 351 2.84 4.06 -3.66
N MET A 352 1.80 3.25 -3.74
CA MET A 352 0.93 2.91 -2.62
C MET A 352 0.52 1.44 -2.71
N PHE A 353 -0.25 0.95 -1.74
CA PHE A 353 -0.73 -0.43 -1.71
C PHE A 353 -2.06 -0.54 -2.46
N PRO A 354 -2.11 -1.07 -3.69
CA PRO A 354 -3.36 -1.15 -4.42
C PRO A 354 -4.32 -2.12 -3.71
N SER A 355 -5.52 -1.64 -3.38
CA SER A 355 -6.61 -2.46 -2.82
C SER A 355 -7.40 -3.20 -3.91
N PHE A 356 -7.00 -3.02 -5.16
CA PHE A 356 -7.57 -3.62 -6.37
C PHE A 356 -6.47 -4.35 -7.14
N PRO A 357 -6.82 -5.30 -8.03
CA PRO A 357 -5.84 -5.96 -8.89
C PRO A 357 -5.05 -4.95 -9.73
N PHE A 358 -3.73 -4.99 -9.61
CA PHE A 358 -2.80 -4.14 -10.36
C PHE A 358 -1.72 -5.04 -10.98
N TYR A 359 -1.81 -5.28 -12.29
CA TYR A 359 -1.00 -6.32 -12.98
C TYR A 359 -1.15 -7.70 -12.32
N ASN A 360 -2.38 -8.08 -11.97
CA ASN A 360 -2.70 -9.30 -11.23
C ASN A 360 -2.04 -9.40 -9.85
N LEU A 361 -1.51 -8.31 -9.29
CA LEU A 361 -0.97 -8.23 -7.93
C LEU A 361 -1.85 -7.33 -7.07
N ILE A 362 -1.69 -7.41 -5.75
CA ILE A 362 -2.46 -6.60 -4.78
C ILE A 362 -1.57 -6.27 -3.58
N GLU A 363 -1.94 -5.27 -2.80
CA GLU A 363 -1.28 -4.92 -1.53
C GLU A 363 0.24 -4.69 -1.69
N THR A 364 1.10 -5.42 -0.97
CA THR A 364 2.55 -5.18 -0.93
C THR A 364 3.25 -5.59 -2.23
N GLU A 365 2.82 -6.67 -2.87
CA GLU A 365 3.32 -7.10 -4.18
C GLU A 365 2.91 -6.10 -5.28
N GLY A 366 1.66 -5.61 -5.21
CA GLY A 366 1.17 -4.55 -6.09
C GLY A 366 1.91 -3.23 -5.90
N PHE A 367 2.30 -2.91 -4.65
CA PHE A 367 3.14 -1.75 -4.33
C PHE A 367 4.52 -1.85 -4.98
N ALA A 368 5.21 -2.99 -4.88
CA ALA A 368 6.50 -3.20 -5.54
C ALA A 368 6.38 -3.00 -7.06
N LYS A 369 5.33 -3.57 -7.67
CA LYS A 369 5.05 -3.35 -9.09
C LYS A 369 4.83 -1.87 -9.42
N MET A 370 4.09 -1.14 -8.58
CA MET A 370 3.81 0.28 -8.76
C MET A 370 5.09 1.12 -8.69
N ALA A 371 5.96 0.84 -7.72
CA ALA A 371 7.26 1.50 -7.61
C ALA A 371 8.12 1.26 -8.86
N LYS A 372 8.15 0.03 -9.39
CA LYS A 372 8.85 -0.25 -10.67
C LYS A 372 8.26 0.51 -11.86
N ARG A 373 6.93 0.71 -11.90
CA ARG A 373 6.28 1.56 -12.91
C ARG A 373 6.65 3.04 -12.78
N LEU A 374 7.00 3.48 -11.56
CA LEU A 374 7.57 4.80 -11.26
C LEU A 374 9.10 4.83 -11.40
N THR A 375 9.71 3.84 -12.06
CA THR A 375 11.14 3.73 -12.36
C THR A 375 12.06 3.45 -11.17
N TYR A 376 11.50 3.08 -10.02
CA TYR A 376 12.29 2.65 -8.86
C TYR A 376 12.70 1.17 -8.96
N GLU A 377 13.85 0.86 -8.39
CA GLU A 377 14.29 -0.51 -8.19
C GLU A 377 13.83 -1.05 -6.83
N VAL A 378 13.61 -2.36 -6.77
CA VAL A 378 13.19 -3.08 -5.57
C VAL A 378 14.24 -4.13 -5.25
N TRP A 379 14.71 -4.14 -4.01
CA TRP A 379 15.80 -5.00 -3.55
C TRP A 379 15.42 -5.73 -2.27
N GLY A 380 16.14 -6.80 -1.96
CA GLY A 380 16.03 -7.52 -0.70
C GLY A 380 17.38 -8.04 -0.20
N LEU A 381 17.41 -8.36 1.08
CA LEU A 381 18.58 -8.87 1.80
C LEU A 381 18.37 -10.34 2.18
N PRO A 382 18.72 -11.32 1.30
CA PRO A 382 18.47 -12.74 1.56
C PRO A 382 19.12 -13.27 2.84
N ASN A 383 20.23 -12.67 3.29
CA ASN A 383 20.98 -13.13 4.47
C ASN A 383 20.81 -12.24 5.71
N TYR A 384 20.02 -11.16 5.62
CA TYR A 384 19.68 -10.30 6.75
C TYR A 384 18.34 -10.75 7.34
N LEU A 385 18.40 -11.49 8.44
CA LEU A 385 17.22 -12.12 9.01
C LEU A 385 16.56 -11.25 10.08
N VAL A 386 15.24 -11.19 10.03
CA VAL A 386 14.36 -10.72 11.10
C VAL A 386 13.37 -11.81 11.46
N TYR A 387 12.83 -11.82 12.68
CA TYR A 387 11.99 -12.92 13.14
C TYR A 387 10.57 -12.52 13.46
N HIS A 388 9.65 -13.20 12.80
CA HIS A 388 8.24 -13.23 13.14
C HIS A 388 8.01 -14.03 14.43
N ILE A 389 6.96 -13.70 15.19
CA ILE A 389 6.57 -14.42 16.41
C ILE A 389 6.37 -15.91 16.14
N GLU A 390 6.74 -16.74 17.12
CA GLU A 390 6.58 -18.20 17.05
C GLU A 390 5.09 -18.56 17.01
N GLU A 391 4.70 -19.42 16.08
CA GLU A 391 3.38 -20.04 16.07
C GLU A 391 3.34 -21.10 17.17
N THR A 392 2.81 -20.75 18.33
CA THR A 392 2.33 -21.75 19.29
C THR A 392 0.98 -22.23 18.78
N ASN A 393 0.95 -23.38 18.09
CA ASN A 393 -0.29 -24.12 17.88
C ASN A 393 -0.78 -24.60 19.25
N GLU A 394 -1.58 -23.79 19.93
CA GLU A 394 -2.44 -24.25 21.03
C GLU A 394 -3.71 -24.91 20.49
#